data_AF-A0A7W8ZRY9-F1
#
_entry.id   AF-A0A7W8ZRY9-F1
#
_cell.length_a   1.000
_cell.length_b   1.000
_cell.length_c   1.000
_cell.angle_alpha   90.00
_cell.angle_beta   90.00
_cell.angle_gamma   90.00
#
_symmetry.space_group_name_H-M   'P 1'
#
loop_
_entity.id
_entity.type
_entity.pdbx_description
1 polymer ?
#
loop_
_entity_poly.entity_id
_entity_poly.type
_entity_poly.pdbx_seq_one_letter_code
_entity_poly.pdbx_strand_id
1 'polypeptide(L)'
;MKRNLLLLIPLLISFMACKKAADAVGGGTASTNPVTTVDGYSSDHIHNLNLVYFIPSDLDTLPGYQKRLSDLMLWGQKYYKDEMARNGYADKTFGLFTSPTKGVKITVIRGTKPKSSYPYSGGNGAVAQEINAYFTAHPAENTSAHTLVIIPRYEFKADGTPSGGPFYGTGKWCYALDYEGMDIKNLGKTDADGKRFSVWFGGMMHELGHGLNLPHNCQKVSENETLGMALMWAGNGTLGISKTFLTATDAAILNVNQIFNKDDKPRYGTVKASISKIHANYNASKAAIIVSGKFTSDTKVNSVVYYNDPNVNNEGIGVNHDYNATTWESKAIGTDSFYVEMPIAELKYKDGNPYELKVKLVHDNGNVTETIYNYEFVNGIPVLKFSSRDELSKTGWNVINVSSQETSDEDGKSANLIDGVINTYWHSQYSGTTATYPHSFTVDMAAAKQVTGISITQRNGLQRAVKDLEILYSTDGTNFVSAGSFVLANVNGAQYINLPSPQTIRYYKIIAKSSYDGQPFAALSEVGAY
;
A
#
# COMPACT_ATOMS: atom_id res chain seq x y z
N MET A 1 62.51 45.66 -44.93
CA MET A 1 61.43 46.17 -44.06
C MET A 1 60.14 45.42 -44.37
N LYS A 2 59.92 44.24 -43.78
CA LYS A 2 58.65 43.49 -43.86
C LYS A 2 58.46 42.69 -42.57
N ARG A 3 57.44 43.08 -41.81
CA ARG A 3 56.88 42.36 -40.65
C ARG A 3 56.18 41.10 -41.16
N ASN A 4 56.62 39.92 -40.71
CA ASN A 4 55.84 38.69 -40.89
C ASN A 4 54.95 38.50 -39.66
N LEU A 5 53.65 38.69 -39.88
CA LEU A 5 52.56 38.47 -38.96
C LEU A 5 52.23 36.98 -38.95
N LEU A 6 52.35 36.31 -37.79
CA LEU A 6 51.84 34.96 -37.59
C LEU A 6 50.29 35.01 -37.63
N LEU A 7 49.69 34.30 -38.57
CA LEU A 7 48.25 34.04 -38.60
C LEU A 7 47.92 32.91 -37.61
N LEU A 8 47.08 33.21 -36.60
CA LEU A 8 46.35 32.21 -35.83
C LEU A 8 45.23 31.61 -36.71
N ILE A 9 45.18 30.28 -36.81
CA ILE A 9 44.03 29.53 -37.34
C ILE A 9 43.22 29.03 -36.14
N PRO A 10 41.95 29.43 -35.96
CA PRO A 10 41.10 28.86 -34.94
C PRO A 10 40.52 27.52 -35.42
N LEU A 11 40.74 26.48 -34.64
CA LEU A 11 40.16 25.15 -34.80
C LEU A 11 38.66 25.24 -34.46
N LEU A 12 37.78 25.10 -35.47
CA LEU A 12 36.34 24.93 -35.25
C LEU A 12 36.09 23.56 -34.62
N ILE A 13 35.71 23.54 -33.34
CA ILE A 13 35.16 22.36 -32.66
C ILE A 13 33.66 22.32 -32.94
N SER A 14 33.22 21.38 -33.76
CA SER A 14 31.80 21.10 -33.97
C SER A 14 31.24 20.35 -32.75
N PHE A 15 30.37 20.99 -31.98
CA PHE A 15 29.53 20.29 -31.00
C PHE A 15 28.45 19.49 -31.74
N MET A 16 28.67 18.19 -31.92
CA MET A 16 27.56 17.26 -32.21
C MET A 16 26.75 17.07 -30.92
N ALA A 17 25.61 17.76 -30.85
CA ALA A 17 24.57 17.43 -29.88
C ALA A 17 23.97 16.07 -30.27
N CYS A 18 24.31 15.02 -29.51
CA CYS A 18 23.56 13.78 -29.52
C CYS A 18 22.13 14.08 -29.04
N LYS A 19 21.18 14.12 -29.98
CA LYS A 19 19.75 14.08 -29.68
C LYS A 19 19.48 12.79 -28.92
N LYS A 20 19.13 12.92 -27.65
CA LYS A 20 18.57 11.85 -26.83
C LYS A 20 17.36 11.28 -27.57
N ALA A 21 17.38 9.98 -27.86
CA ALA A 21 16.20 9.28 -28.36
C ALA A 21 15.08 9.50 -27.34
N ALA A 22 13.95 10.04 -27.80
CA ALA A 22 12.75 10.08 -27.01
C ALA A 22 12.34 8.63 -26.79
N ASP A 23 12.42 8.16 -25.54
CA ASP A 23 11.78 6.91 -25.15
C ASP A 23 10.30 7.03 -25.52
N ALA A 24 9.88 6.15 -26.42
CA ALA A 24 8.49 6.01 -26.82
C ALA A 24 7.69 5.62 -25.59
N VAL A 25 7.11 6.62 -24.93
CA VAL A 25 6.00 6.42 -24.00
C VAL A 25 4.92 5.69 -24.79
N GLY A 26 4.66 4.44 -24.40
CA GLY A 26 3.49 3.69 -24.83
C GLY A 26 2.24 4.41 -24.34
N GLY A 27 1.85 5.45 -25.06
CA GLY A 27 0.57 6.11 -24.94
C GLY A 27 -0.48 5.14 -25.47
N GLY A 28 -1.12 4.39 -24.56
CA GLY A 28 -2.44 3.86 -24.85
C GLY A 28 -3.29 5.04 -25.29
N THR A 29 -3.81 4.98 -26.52
CA THR A 29 -4.67 6.00 -27.09
C THR A 29 -5.82 6.26 -26.15
N ALA A 30 -5.81 7.40 -25.45
CA ALA A 30 -6.95 7.88 -24.70
C ALA A 30 -8.12 8.00 -25.68
N SER A 31 -9.19 7.23 -25.47
CA SER A 31 -10.44 7.47 -26.18
C SER A 31 -10.95 8.83 -25.74
N THR A 32 -10.82 9.83 -26.61
CA THR A 32 -11.35 11.18 -26.39
C THR A 32 -12.85 11.27 -26.71
N ASN A 33 -13.49 10.17 -27.07
CA ASN A 33 -14.90 10.15 -27.44
C ASN A 33 -15.76 9.78 -26.22
N PRO A 34 -16.76 10.60 -25.87
CA PRO A 34 -17.71 10.28 -24.80
C PRO A 34 -18.42 8.95 -25.06
N VAL A 35 -18.47 8.09 -24.05
CA VAL A 35 -19.32 6.89 -24.04
C VAL A 35 -20.75 7.34 -23.75
N THR A 36 -21.70 6.87 -24.55
CA THR A 36 -23.13 7.25 -24.42
C THR A 36 -23.97 6.01 -24.14
N THR A 37 -24.94 6.13 -23.24
CA THR A 37 -25.90 5.09 -22.92
C THR A 37 -27.17 5.23 -23.76
N VAL A 38 -27.91 4.14 -23.94
CA VAL A 38 -29.18 4.14 -24.72
C VAL A 38 -30.23 5.10 -24.18
N ASP A 39 -30.18 5.42 -22.89
CA ASP A 39 -31.08 6.32 -22.18
C ASP A 39 -30.62 7.79 -22.17
N GLY A 40 -29.58 8.13 -22.95
CA GLY A 40 -29.16 9.51 -23.22
C GLY A 40 -28.29 10.14 -22.13
N TYR A 41 -27.53 9.33 -21.40
CA TYR A 41 -26.43 9.81 -20.55
C TYR A 41 -25.10 9.64 -21.28
N SER A 42 -24.11 10.47 -20.92
CA SER A 42 -22.77 10.40 -21.48
C SER A 42 -21.70 10.54 -20.40
N SER A 43 -20.53 9.98 -20.65
CA SER A 43 -19.33 10.14 -19.83
C SER A 43 -18.09 10.18 -20.70
N ASP A 44 -17.07 10.93 -20.28
CA ASP A 44 -15.74 10.90 -20.87
C ASP A 44 -14.85 9.77 -20.29
N HIS A 45 -15.40 8.96 -19.38
CA HIS A 45 -14.77 7.77 -18.85
C HIS A 45 -15.41 6.51 -19.45
N ILE A 46 -14.58 5.52 -19.77
CA ILE A 46 -15.04 4.19 -20.21
C ILE A 46 -15.66 3.45 -19.02
N HIS A 47 -15.00 3.51 -17.86
CA HIS A 47 -15.49 2.94 -16.60
C HIS A 47 -16.03 4.03 -15.69
N ASN A 48 -17.25 3.86 -15.18
CA ASN A 48 -17.94 4.86 -14.36
C ASN A 48 -18.37 4.26 -13.03
N LEU A 49 -18.54 5.11 -12.01
CA LEU A 49 -19.16 4.70 -10.76
C LEU A 49 -20.58 4.19 -11.04
N ASN A 50 -20.87 2.95 -10.66
CA ASN A 50 -22.23 2.44 -10.71
C ASN A 50 -23.00 3.05 -9.53
N LEU A 51 -23.85 4.05 -9.79
CA LEU A 51 -24.66 4.70 -8.76
C LEU A 51 -26.03 4.03 -8.68
N VAL A 52 -26.26 3.27 -7.61
CA VAL A 52 -27.49 2.48 -7.41
C VAL A 52 -28.34 3.11 -6.32
N TYR A 53 -29.63 3.32 -6.59
CA TYR A 53 -30.62 3.62 -5.56
C TYR A 53 -31.42 2.36 -5.26
N PHE A 54 -31.10 1.69 -4.14
CA PHE A 54 -31.66 0.40 -3.77
C PHE A 54 -32.82 0.58 -2.78
N ILE A 55 -34.00 0.07 -3.13
CA ILE A 55 -35.24 0.32 -2.40
C ILE A 55 -35.78 -1.01 -1.84
N PRO A 56 -35.77 -1.24 -0.52
CA PRO A 56 -36.44 -2.38 0.08
C PRO A 56 -37.92 -2.49 -0.34
N SER A 57 -38.48 -3.70 -0.34
CA SER A 57 -39.83 -3.95 -0.89
C SER A 57 -40.96 -3.22 -0.15
N ASP A 58 -40.74 -2.86 1.11
CA ASP A 58 -41.67 -2.14 1.98
C ASP A 58 -41.32 -0.65 2.14
N LEU A 59 -40.44 -0.12 1.28
CA LEU A 59 -40.11 1.30 1.17
C LEU A 59 -40.41 1.84 -0.23
N ASP A 60 -40.39 3.17 -0.34
CA ASP A 60 -40.46 3.87 -1.61
C ASP A 60 -39.32 4.90 -1.72
N THR A 61 -39.19 5.49 -2.90
CA THR A 61 -38.26 6.60 -3.14
C THR A 61 -38.59 7.83 -2.28
N LEU A 62 -37.57 8.61 -1.95
CA LEU A 62 -37.76 9.88 -1.27
C LEU A 62 -38.00 11.01 -2.29
N PRO A 63 -38.85 12.02 -1.97
CA PRO A 63 -39.13 13.12 -2.88
C PRO A 63 -37.87 13.79 -3.41
N GLY A 64 -37.81 13.98 -4.73
CA GLY A 64 -36.73 14.67 -5.42
C GLY A 64 -35.35 14.00 -5.33
N TYR A 65 -35.25 12.71 -4.96
CA TYR A 65 -33.97 12.03 -4.79
C TYR A 65 -33.08 12.12 -6.03
N GLN A 66 -33.63 12.04 -7.25
CA GLN A 66 -32.82 12.12 -8.47
C GLN A 66 -32.04 13.44 -8.54
N LYS A 67 -32.73 14.56 -8.31
CA LYS A 67 -32.09 15.89 -8.33
C LYS A 67 -31.12 16.04 -7.17
N ARG A 68 -31.58 15.75 -5.95
CA ARG A 68 -30.79 15.90 -4.71
C ARG A 68 -29.48 15.11 -4.79
N LEU A 69 -29.55 13.84 -5.16
CA LEU A 69 -28.36 12.99 -5.26
C LEU A 69 -27.50 13.37 -6.47
N SER A 70 -28.09 13.77 -7.61
CA SER A 70 -27.30 14.26 -8.75
C SER A 70 -26.45 15.48 -8.37
N ASP A 71 -27.06 16.48 -7.72
CA ASP A 71 -26.35 17.69 -7.30
C ASP A 71 -25.21 17.36 -6.33
N LEU A 72 -25.46 16.46 -5.37
CA LEU A 72 -24.46 16.02 -4.39
C LEU A 72 -23.32 15.22 -5.03
N MET A 73 -23.61 14.32 -5.97
CA MET A 73 -22.60 13.53 -6.66
C MET A 73 -21.75 14.36 -7.61
N LEU A 74 -22.34 15.33 -8.31
CA LEU A 74 -21.59 16.30 -9.13
C LEU A 74 -20.70 17.20 -8.27
N TRP A 75 -21.19 17.64 -7.11
CA TRP A 75 -20.37 18.36 -6.14
C TRP A 75 -19.21 17.50 -5.64
N GLY A 76 -19.49 16.24 -5.25
CA GLY A 76 -18.48 15.28 -4.81
C GLY A 76 -17.42 15.04 -5.90
N GLN A 77 -17.84 14.82 -7.14
CA GLN A 77 -16.93 14.64 -8.28
C GLN A 77 -16.01 15.85 -8.47
N LYS A 78 -16.55 17.07 -8.31
CA LYS A 78 -15.75 18.29 -8.34
C LYS A 78 -14.78 18.37 -7.16
N TYR A 79 -15.23 18.07 -5.94
CA TYR A 79 -14.38 18.05 -4.75
C TYR A 79 -13.17 17.12 -4.93
N TYR A 80 -13.42 15.87 -5.36
CA TYR A 80 -12.34 14.92 -5.67
C TYR A 80 -11.42 15.45 -6.78
N LYS A 81 -11.97 16.10 -7.82
CA LYS A 81 -11.16 16.71 -8.90
C LYS A 81 -10.23 17.80 -8.39
N ASP A 82 -10.76 18.72 -7.58
CA ASP A 82 -10.00 19.84 -7.04
C ASP A 82 -8.88 19.34 -6.12
N GLU A 83 -9.18 18.33 -5.29
CA GLU A 83 -8.22 17.74 -4.36
C GLU A 83 -7.15 16.89 -5.08
N MET A 84 -7.51 16.18 -6.15
CA MET A 84 -6.54 15.53 -7.03
C MET A 84 -5.59 16.56 -7.65
N ALA A 85 -6.12 17.67 -8.17
CA ALA A 85 -5.32 18.75 -8.75
C ALA A 85 -4.40 19.41 -7.71
N ARG A 86 -4.88 19.67 -6.49
CA ARG A 86 -4.08 20.23 -5.38
C ARG A 86 -2.89 19.34 -5.01
N ASN A 87 -3.03 18.03 -5.13
CA ASN A 87 -1.98 17.04 -4.89
C ASN A 87 -1.14 16.73 -6.14
N GLY A 88 -1.25 17.50 -7.22
CA GLY A 88 -0.42 17.36 -8.42
C GLY A 88 -0.93 16.36 -9.46
N TYR A 89 -2.17 15.88 -9.33
CA TYR A 89 -2.83 14.96 -10.25
C TYR A 89 -3.98 15.67 -10.99
N ALA A 90 -3.63 16.58 -11.90
CA ALA A 90 -4.62 17.33 -12.68
C ALA A 90 -5.52 16.42 -13.55
N ASP A 91 -6.73 16.88 -13.81
CA ASP A 91 -7.72 16.22 -14.68
C ASP A 91 -8.10 14.79 -14.30
N LYS A 92 -8.02 14.47 -13.00
CA LYS A 92 -8.44 13.19 -12.42
C LYS A 92 -9.66 13.37 -11.52
N THR A 93 -10.70 12.58 -11.74
CA THR A 93 -11.84 12.40 -10.84
C THR A 93 -12.57 11.11 -11.23
N PHE A 94 -13.46 10.60 -10.39
CA PHE A 94 -14.23 9.42 -10.74
C PHE A 94 -15.23 9.69 -11.88
N GLY A 95 -15.35 8.76 -12.81
CA GLY A 95 -16.31 8.81 -13.91
C GLY A 95 -17.76 8.73 -13.43
N LEU A 96 -18.63 9.56 -14.04
CA LEU A 96 -20.08 9.50 -13.87
C LEU A 96 -20.75 9.63 -15.24
N PHE A 97 -21.79 8.83 -15.47
CA PHE A 97 -22.73 9.11 -16.56
C PHE A 97 -23.64 10.27 -16.19
N THR A 98 -23.67 11.30 -17.05
CA THR A 98 -24.43 12.53 -16.82
C THR A 98 -25.28 12.90 -18.04
N SER A 99 -26.35 13.65 -17.78
CA SER A 99 -27.25 14.20 -18.78
C SER A 99 -27.59 15.64 -18.39
N PRO A 100 -27.50 16.62 -19.31
CA PRO A 100 -27.84 18.01 -19.00
C PRO A 100 -29.27 18.22 -18.49
N THR A 101 -30.21 17.33 -18.86
CA THR A 101 -31.63 17.44 -18.47
C THR A 101 -32.03 16.50 -17.35
N LYS A 102 -31.32 15.38 -17.15
CA LYS A 102 -31.68 14.34 -16.17
C LYS A 102 -30.77 14.29 -14.95
N GLY A 103 -29.60 14.94 -14.98
CA GLY A 103 -28.60 14.86 -13.92
C GLY A 103 -27.69 13.63 -14.07
N VAL A 104 -27.29 13.03 -12.94
CA VAL A 104 -26.45 11.83 -12.90
C VAL A 104 -27.31 10.60 -13.14
N LYS A 105 -26.79 9.62 -13.88
CA LYS A 105 -27.47 8.32 -14.05
C LYS A 105 -27.53 7.59 -12.71
N ILE A 106 -28.74 7.31 -12.25
CA ILE A 106 -29.01 6.53 -11.04
C ILE A 106 -29.79 5.29 -11.44
N THR A 107 -29.20 4.11 -11.26
CA THR A 107 -29.86 2.83 -11.50
C THR A 107 -30.75 2.50 -10.31
N VAL A 108 -32.06 2.44 -10.52
CA VAL A 108 -33.04 2.16 -9.45
C VAL A 108 -33.31 0.67 -9.40
N ILE A 109 -33.07 0.04 -8.24
CA ILE A 109 -33.29 -1.39 -8.03
C ILE A 109 -34.24 -1.57 -6.85
N ARG A 110 -35.37 -2.23 -7.08
CA ARG A 110 -36.31 -2.59 -6.01
C ARG A 110 -35.95 -3.96 -5.47
N GLY A 111 -35.56 -4.00 -4.20
CA GLY A 111 -35.31 -5.22 -3.47
C GLY A 111 -36.57 -6.07 -3.32
N THR A 112 -36.37 -7.38 -3.27
CA THR A 112 -37.44 -8.39 -3.14
C THR A 112 -37.88 -8.61 -1.70
N LYS A 113 -37.10 -8.15 -0.71
CA LYS A 113 -37.34 -8.33 0.72
C LYS A 113 -37.62 -7.00 1.42
N PRO A 114 -38.26 -7.00 2.61
CA PRO A 114 -38.46 -5.78 3.39
C PRO A 114 -37.15 -5.27 4.00
N LYS A 115 -37.14 -4.01 4.45
CA LYS A 115 -35.97 -3.32 5.06
C LYS A 115 -35.32 -4.07 6.22
N SER A 116 -36.08 -4.89 6.95
CA SER A 116 -35.56 -5.76 8.00
C SER A 116 -34.57 -6.82 7.51
N SER A 117 -34.58 -7.13 6.21
CA SER A 117 -33.64 -8.06 5.56
C SER A 117 -32.35 -7.39 5.09
N TYR A 118 -32.28 -6.05 5.17
CA TYR A 118 -31.10 -5.27 4.81
C TYR A 118 -30.66 -4.37 5.99
N PRO A 119 -30.41 -4.93 7.18
CA PRO A 119 -29.97 -4.14 8.33
C PRO A 119 -28.58 -3.53 8.10
N TYR A 120 -28.22 -2.52 8.89
CA TYR A 120 -26.86 -1.97 8.91
C TYR A 120 -25.81 -3.09 9.04
N SER A 121 -25.88 -3.89 10.11
CA SER A 121 -24.94 -4.99 10.32
C SER A 121 -25.32 -6.21 9.47
N GLY A 122 -24.45 -6.63 8.56
CA GLY A 122 -24.60 -7.85 7.75
C GLY A 122 -25.59 -7.76 6.58
N GLY A 123 -26.31 -6.64 6.40
CA GLY A 123 -27.26 -6.48 5.28
C GLY A 123 -26.62 -6.26 3.91
N ASN A 124 -25.34 -5.85 3.86
CA ASN A 124 -24.62 -5.58 2.62
C ASN A 124 -24.55 -6.80 1.69
N GLY A 125 -24.41 -8.01 2.25
CA GLY A 125 -24.39 -9.24 1.45
C GLY A 125 -25.71 -9.49 0.72
N ALA A 126 -26.84 -9.24 1.39
CA ALA A 126 -28.17 -9.40 0.79
C ALA A 126 -28.43 -8.33 -0.29
N VAL A 127 -28.05 -7.08 -0.04
CA VAL A 127 -28.16 -5.99 -1.03
C VAL A 127 -27.28 -6.29 -2.25
N ALA A 128 -26.01 -6.66 -2.05
CA ALA A 128 -25.07 -6.99 -3.12
C ALA A 128 -25.57 -8.17 -3.98
N GLN A 129 -26.18 -9.19 -3.36
CA GLN A 129 -26.74 -10.32 -4.09
C GLN A 129 -27.80 -9.88 -5.12
N GLU A 130 -28.71 -9.00 -4.73
CA GLU A 130 -29.78 -8.53 -5.61
C GLU A 130 -29.28 -7.57 -6.70
N ILE A 131 -28.33 -6.69 -6.36
CA ILE A 131 -27.69 -5.80 -7.34
C ILE A 131 -26.86 -6.61 -8.35
N ASN A 132 -26.11 -7.62 -7.91
CA ASN A 132 -25.35 -8.50 -8.80
C ASN A 132 -26.27 -9.32 -9.72
N ALA A 133 -27.42 -9.79 -9.23
CA ALA A 133 -28.43 -10.42 -10.07
C ALA A 133 -28.97 -9.44 -11.12
N TYR A 134 -29.23 -8.19 -10.75
CA TYR A 134 -29.62 -7.15 -11.69
C TYR A 134 -28.55 -6.90 -12.77
N PHE A 135 -27.29 -6.72 -12.39
CA PHE A 135 -26.19 -6.50 -13.35
C PHE A 135 -25.88 -7.73 -14.21
N THR A 136 -26.17 -8.93 -13.73
CA THR A 136 -26.10 -10.16 -14.55
C THR A 136 -27.16 -10.13 -15.65
N ALA A 137 -28.36 -9.65 -15.36
CA ALA A 137 -29.43 -9.48 -16.34
C ALA A 137 -29.25 -8.23 -17.23
N HIS A 138 -28.54 -7.22 -16.74
CA HIS A 138 -28.30 -5.93 -17.43
C HIS A 138 -26.80 -5.60 -17.50
N PRO A 139 -25.98 -6.43 -18.17
CA PRO A 139 -24.52 -6.30 -18.14
C PRO A 139 -24.01 -4.95 -18.67
N ALA A 140 -24.74 -4.32 -19.58
CA ALA A 140 -24.40 -3.00 -20.13
C ALA A 140 -24.51 -1.85 -19.10
N GLU A 141 -25.19 -2.06 -17.96
CA GLU A 141 -25.31 -1.07 -16.89
C GLU A 141 -24.22 -1.19 -15.83
N ASN A 142 -23.44 -2.28 -15.85
CA ASN A 142 -22.29 -2.45 -14.97
C ASN A 142 -21.00 -2.09 -15.70
N THR A 143 -20.52 -0.87 -15.52
CA THR A 143 -19.39 -0.35 -16.31
C THR A 143 -18.05 -0.36 -15.58
N SER A 144 -18.03 -0.71 -14.30
CA SER A 144 -16.80 -0.76 -13.52
C SER A 144 -16.90 -1.73 -12.34
N ALA A 145 -15.78 -1.96 -11.66
CA ALA A 145 -15.76 -2.71 -10.41
C ALA A 145 -16.31 -1.91 -9.21
N HIS A 146 -16.64 -0.62 -9.39
CA HIS A 146 -16.96 0.32 -8.32
C HIS A 146 -18.46 0.66 -8.27
N THR A 147 -19.08 0.44 -7.11
CA THR A 147 -20.52 0.66 -6.92
C THR A 147 -20.77 1.46 -5.65
N LEU A 148 -21.51 2.56 -5.76
CA LEU A 148 -22.09 3.29 -4.63
C LEU A 148 -23.58 2.95 -4.55
N VAL A 149 -23.98 2.35 -3.44
CA VAL A 149 -25.37 1.97 -3.17
C VAL A 149 -25.97 2.95 -2.17
N ILE A 150 -27.04 3.62 -2.56
CA ILE A 150 -27.79 4.56 -1.71
C ILE A 150 -29.14 3.94 -1.37
N ILE A 151 -29.46 3.86 -0.09
CA ILE A 151 -30.71 3.27 0.42
C ILE A 151 -31.55 4.37 1.10
N PRO A 152 -32.86 4.49 0.82
CA PRO A 152 -33.72 5.39 1.59
C PRO A 152 -33.65 5.10 3.09
N ARG A 153 -33.69 6.15 3.92
CA ARG A 153 -33.81 6.01 5.37
C ARG A 153 -34.99 5.10 5.72
N TYR A 154 -34.81 4.29 6.76
CA TYR A 154 -35.84 3.38 7.25
C TYR A 154 -36.86 4.13 8.11
N GLU A 155 -36.36 5.01 8.97
CA GLU A 155 -37.14 5.86 9.87
C GLU A 155 -36.26 7.00 10.37
N PHE A 156 -36.88 7.95 11.08
CA PHE A 156 -36.15 8.89 11.93
C PHE A 156 -36.25 8.40 13.37
N LYS A 157 -35.11 8.36 14.07
CA LYS A 157 -35.07 8.19 15.52
C LYS A 157 -35.69 9.42 16.21
N ALA A 158 -35.99 9.30 17.49
CA ALA A 158 -36.58 10.38 18.29
C ALA A 158 -35.72 11.67 18.33
N ASP A 159 -34.40 11.53 18.17
CA ASP A 159 -33.44 12.64 18.08
C ASP A 159 -33.35 13.27 16.67
N GLY A 160 -34.12 12.75 15.71
CA GLY A 160 -34.11 13.17 14.31
C GLY A 160 -32.99 12.55 13.48
N THR A 161 -32.19 11.64 14.02
CA THR A 161 -31.17 10.92 13.25
C THR A 161 -31.84 9.91 12.30
N PRO A 162 -31.58 9.94 10.99
CA PRO A 162 -32.10 8.91 10.09
C PRO A 162 -31.43 7.58 10.40
N SER A 163 -32.21 6.50 10.40
CA SER A 163 -31.71 5.12 10.39
C SER A 163 -31.78 4.56 8.97
N GLY A 164 -31.04 3.49 8.70
CA GLY A 164 -31.02 2.88 7.38
C GLY A 164 -30.35 1.51 7.38
N GLY A 165 -30.11 1.01 6.18
CA GLY A 165 -29.35 -0.21 5.94
C GLY A 165 -27.83 0.01 6.10
N PRO A 166 -27.01 -0.78 5.39
CA PRO A 166 -25.56 -0.63 5.38
C PRO A 166 -25.08 0.80 5.13
N PHE A 167 -24.07 1.24 5.88
CA PHE A 167 -23.38 2.52 5.69
C PHE A 167 -21.90 2.32 5.99
N TYR A 168 -21.16 1.79 5.03
CA TYR A 168 -19.73 1.48 5.12
C TYR A 168 -19.16 1.09 3.75
N GLY A 169 -17.85 1.16 3.57
CA GLY A 169 -17.14 0.54 2.44
C GLY A 169 -16.95 -0.98 2.60
N THR A 170 -17.07 -1.73 1.51
CA THR A 170 -16.68 -3.15 1.43
C THR A 170 -16.01 -3.46 0.09
N GLY A 171 -14.69 -3.62 0.08
CA GLY A 171 -13.93 -3.78 -1.16
C GLY A 171 -14.12 -2.55 -2.05
N LYS A 172 -14.57 -2.76 -3.30
CA LYS A 172 -14.82 -1.68 -4.28
C LYS A 172 -16.26 -1.14 -4.23
N TRP A 173 -17.03 -1.56 -3.24
CA TRP A 173 -18.40 -1.15 -3.03
C TRP A 173 -18.49 -0.28 -1.79
N CYS A 174 -19.47 0.60 -1.77
CA CYS A 174 -19.78 1.40 -0.61
C CYS A 174 -21.29 1.59 -0.51
N TYR A 175 -21.75 1.76 0.73
CA TYR A 175 -23.15 1.91 1.03
C TYR A 175 -23.35 3.23 1.78
N ALA A 176 -24.39 3.95 1.40
CA ALA A 176 -24.80 5.19 2.02
C ALA A 176 -26.32 5.23 2.15
N LEU A 177 -26.83 6.25 2.85
CA LEU A 177 -28.25 6.46 3.01
C LEU A 177 -28.72 7.76 2.35
N ASP A 178 -30.00 7.79 1.98
CA ASP A 178 -30.72 8.99 1.59
C ASP A 178 -31.74 9.39 2.65
N TYR A 179 -31.86 10.68 2.93
CA TYR A 179 -32.96 11.28 3.68
C TYR A 179 -33.28 12.65 3.06
N GLU A 180 -34.43 13.23 3.39
CA GLU A 180 -34.94 14.45 2.73
C GLU A 180 -34.00 15.67 2.83
N GLY A 181 -33.12 15.67 3.83
CA GLY A 181 -32.10 16.71 4.03
C GLY A 181 -30.75 16.43 3.39
N MET A 182 -30.55 15.29 2.72
CA MET A 182 -29.44 15.07 1.76
C MET A 182 -29.72 15.94 0.53
N ASP A 183 -29.47 17.24 0.67
CA ASP A 183 -29.81 18.28 -0.30
C ASP A 183 -28.70 19.33 -0.26
N ILE A 184 -28.17 19.69 -1.44
CA ILE A 184 -27.05 20.62 -1.59
C ILE A 184 -27.31 21.98 -0.92
N LYS A 185 -28.58 22.36 -0.72
CA LYS A 185 -28.94 23.59 0.01
C LYS A 185 -28.45 23.63 1.46
N ASN A 186 -28.10 22.48 2.05
CA ASN A 186 -27.61 22.38 3.41
C ASN A 186 -26.08 22.45 3.50
N LEU A 187 -25.38 22.48 2.36
CA LEU A 187 -23.95 22.72 2.31
C LEU A 187 -23.60 24.08 2.93
N GLY A 188 -22.61 24.11 3.81
CA GLY A 188 -22.10 25.29 4.51
C GLY A 188 -22.90 25.72 5.73
N LYS A 189 -24.06 25.09 6.01
CA LYS A 189 -24.86 25.45 7.18
C LYS A 189 -24.27 24.88 8.47
N THR A 190 -24.34 25.66 9.54
CA THR A 190 -23.85 25.29 10.88
C THR A 190 -24.96 25.01 11.89
N ASP A 191 -26.22 25.12 11.46
CA ASP A 191 -27.40 24.74 12.23
C ASP A 191 -27.56 23.22 12.33
N ALA A 192 -28.65 22.75 12.94
CA ALA A 192 -28.90 21.32 13.14
C ALA A 192 -29.01 20.55 11.80
N ASP A 193 -29.60 21.16 10.78
CA ASP A 193 -29.76 20.54 9.45
C ASP A 193 -28.44 20.46 8.71
N GLY A 194 -27.62 21.52 8.77
CA GLY A 194 -26.27 21.54 8.23
C GLY A 194 -25.37 20.49 8.88
N LYS A 195 -25.35 20.43 10.23
CA LYS A 195 -24.59 19.42 10.99
C LYS A 195 -24.99 18.00 10.63
N ARG A 196 -26.30 17.74 10.53
CA ARG A 196 -26.81 16.43 10.10
C ARG A 196 -26.41 16.13 8.65
N PHE A 197 -26.53 17.11 7.76
CA PHE A 197 -26.12 16.98 6.37
C PHE A 197 -24.63 16.63 6.25
N SER A 198 -23.75 17.31 6.99
CA SER A 198 -22.31 17.03 6.96
C SER A 198 -22.00 15.60 7.38
N VAL A 199 -22.61 15.09 8.45
CA VAL A 199 -22.40 13.70 8.89
C VAL A 199 -22.78 12.68 7.81
N TRP A 200 -23.91 12.87 7.13
CA TRP A 200 -24.39 11.88 6.16
C TRP A 200 -23.81 12.06 4.76
N PHE A 201 -23.64 13.30 4.30
CA PHE A 201 -23.00 13.59 3.03
C PHE A 201 -21.49 13.40 3.10
N GLY A 202 -20.85 13.91 4.14
CA GLY A 202 -19.44 13.66 4.44
C GLY A 202 -19.18 12.18 4.68
N GLY A 203 -20.05 11.50 5.41
CA GLY A 203 -20.05 10.04 5.52
C GLY A 203 -20.14 9.35 4.15
N MET A 204 -21.08 9.72 3.29
CA MET A 204 -21.19 9.14 1.95
C MET A 204 -19.91 9.34 1.13
N MET A 205 -19.27 10.51 1.21
CA MET A 205 -18.01 10.77 0.51
C MET A 205 -16.83 10.01 1.11
N HIS A 206 -16.80 9.78 2.42
CA HIS A 206 -15.82 8.94 3.11
C HIS A 206 -15.98 7.46 2.73
N GLU A 207 -17.21 6.93 2.79
CA GLU A 207 -17.48 5.56 2.37
C GLU A 207 -17.22 5.35 0.88
N LEU A 208 -17.51 6.35 0.05
CA LEU A 208 -17.10 6.35 -1.35
C LEU A 208 -15.57 6.28 -1.47
N GLY A 209 -14.82 7.01 -0.64
CA GLY A 209 -13.36 6.89 -0.56
C GLY A 209 -12.91 5.44 -0.34
N HIS A 210 -13.53 4.73 0.62
CA HIS A 210 -13.27 3.30 0.81
C HIS A 210 -13.62 2.46 -0.42
N GLY A 211 -14.79 2.69 -1.02
CA GLY A 211 -15.19 2.07 -2.28
C GLY A 211 -14.24 2.37 -3.44
N LEU A 212 -13.42 3.43 -3.33
CA LEU A 212 -12.38 3.83 -4.27
C LEU A 212 -10.97 3.34 -3.89
N ASN A 213 -10.88 2.36 -2.99
CA ASN A 213 -9.65 1.73 -2.46
C ASN A 213 -8.88 2.58 -1.43
N LEU A 214 -9.46 3.64 -0.87
CA LEU A 214 -8.77 4.44 0.15
C LEU A 214 -8.88 3.77 1.53
N PRO A 215 -7.76 3.51 2.23
CA PRO A 215 -7.77 3.17 3.65
C PRO A 215 -7.93 4.43 4.51
N HIS A 216 -8.11 4.25 5.81
CA HIS A 216 -8.06 5.37 6.74
C HIS A 216 -6.66 5.98 6.80
N ASN A 217 -6.60 7.27 7.15
CA ASN A 217 -5.37 8.01 7.43
C ASN A 217 -5.73 9.33 8.09
N CYS A 218 -4.74 10.00 8.70
CA CYS A 218 -4.88 11.34 9.25
C CYS A 218 -3.94 12.35 8.59
N GLN A 219 -4.32 13.62 8.73
CA GLN A 219 -3.52 14.77 8.32
C GLN A 219 -2.25 14.91 9.16
N LYS A 220 -1.20 15.47 8.54
CA LYS A 220 -0.02 15.95 9.25
C LYS A 220 -0.39 17.10 10.20
N VAL A 221 0.41 17.32 11.23
CA VAL A 221 0.19 18.41 12.20
C VAL A 221 0.03 19.77 11.51
N SER A 222 0.89 20.09 10.54
CA SER A 222 0.84 21.37 9.82
C SER A 222 -0.35 21.49 8.84
N GLU A 223 -0.83 20.37 8.30
CA GLU A 223 -1.97 20.34 7.37
C GLU A 223 -3.28 20.68 8.08
N ASN A 224 -3.40 20.36 9.38
CA ASN A 224 -4.63 20.58 10.13
C ASN A 224 -5.06 22.05 10.18
N GLU A 225 -4.12 22.99 10.32
CA GLU A 225 -4.42 24.42 10.39
C GLU A 225 -4.85 24.99 9.03
N THR A 226 -4.25 24.49 7.95
CA THR A 226 -4.41 25.06 6.61
C THR A 226 -5.52 24.39 5.81
N LEU A 227 -5.64 23.07 5.89
CA LEU A 227 -6.53 22.20 5.11
C LEU A 227 -7.65 21.55 5.94
N GLY A 228 -7.56 21.60 7.27
CA GLY A 228 -8.56 20.99 8.16
C GLY A 228 -8.39 19.48 8.31
N MET A 229 -9.49 18.73 8.30
CA MET A 229 -9.45 17.28 8.57
C MET A 229 -9.31 16.48 7.27
N ALA A 230 -8.48 15.43 7.28
CA ALA A 230 -8.45 14.47 6.18
C ALA A 230 -9.82 13.78 6.03
N LEU A 231 -10.30 13.59 4.79
CA LEU A 231 -11.58 12.93 4.49
C LEU A 231 -11.62 11.55 5.13
N MET A 232 -10.54 10.78 4.96
CA MET A 232 -10.37 9.41 5.44
C MET A 232 -9.98 9.32 6.93
N TRP A 233 -10.08 10.42 7.68
CA TRP A 233 -10.05 10.43 9.14
C TRP A 233 -11.46 10.73 9.68
N ALA A 234 -11.63 11.85 10.36
CA ALA A 234 -12.88 12.42 10.84
C ALA A 234 -13.50 13.43 9.84
N GLY A 235 -13.03 13.42 8.59
CA GLY A 235 -13.53 14.27 7.53
C GLY A 235 -15.00 14.00 7.19
N ASN A 236 -15.49 12.80 7.48
CA ASN A 236 -16.90 12.43 7.37
C ASN A 236 -17.85 13.35 8.16
N GLY A 237 -17.40 13.93 9.28
CA GLY A 237 -18.18 14.85 10.11
C GLY A 237 -17.89 16.33 9.87
N THR A 238 -16.98 16.66 8.95
CA THR A 238 -16.59 18.05 8.67
C THR A 238 -16.85 18.48 7.23
N LEU A 239 -16.91 17.53 6.29
CA LEU A 239 -17.13 17.84 4.88
C LEU A 239 -18.46 18.57 4.70
N GLY A 240 -18.39 19.72 4.06
CA GLY A 240 -19.55 20.58 3.83
C GLY A 240 -19.86 21.56 4.95
N ILE A 241 -19.08 21.64 6.03
CA ILE A 241 -19.18 22.70 7.05
C ILE A 241 -17.83 23.36 7.31
N SER A 242 -16.78 22.54 7.44
CA SER A 242 -15.43 22.98 7.72
C SER A 242 -14.48 22.50 6.61
N LYS A 243 -13.23 22.94 6.64
CA LYS A 243 -12.23 22.48 5.68
C LYS A 243 -12.00 20.97 5.85
N THR A 244 -12.10 20.26 4.75
CA THR A 244 -11.88 18.81 4.64
C THR A 244 -11.15 18.56 3.32
N PHE A 245 -10.20 17.64 3.31
CA PHE A 245 -9.29 17.46 2.18
C PHE A 245 -8.89 15.99 1.97
N LEU A 246 -8.33 15.64 0.81
CA LEU A 246 -7.68 14.34 0.55
C LEU A 246 -6.17 14.46 0.74
N THR A 247 -5.56 13.51 1.44
CA THR A 247 -4.10 13.50 1.59
C THR A 247 -3.40 13.21 0.26
N ALA A 248 -2.10 13.52 0.19
CA ALA A 248 -1.29 13.18 -0.98
C ALA A 248 -1.32 11.68 -1.29
N THR A 249 -1.37 10.85 -0.25
CA THR A 249 -1.49 9.40 -0.36
C THR A 249 -2.84 8.97 -0.92
N ASP A 250 -3.94 9.59 -0.49
CA ASP A 250 -5.26 9.34 -1.07
C ASP A 250 -5.23 9.62 -2.58
N ALA A 251 -4.71 10.79 -2.96
CA ALA A 251 -4.60 11.17 -4.36
C ALA A 251 -3.71 10.22 -5.17
N ALA A 252 -2.62 9.71 -4.59
CA ALA A 252 -1.76 8.73 -5.24
C ALA A 252 -2.47 7.40 -5.53
N ILE A 253 -3.27 6.91 -4.59
CA ILE A 253 -4.08 5.69 -4.76
C ILE A 253 -5.18 5.93 -5.80
N LEU A 254 -5.89 7.06 -5.72
CA LEU A 254 -6.93 7.42 -6.68
C LEU A 254 -6.39 7.60 -8.10
N ASN A 255 -5.16 8.08 -8.27
CA ASN A 255 -4.56 8.26 -9.59
C ASN A 255 -4.52 6.94 -10.40
N VAL A 256 -4.36 5.80 -9.74
CA VAL A 256 -4.36 4.46 -10.37
C VAL A 256 -5.69 3.71 -10.25
N ASN A 257 -6.72 4.33 -9.67
CA ASN A 257 -8.06 3.75 -9.56
C ASN A 257 -8.73 3.65 -10.95
N GLN A 258 -9.48 2.56 -11.20
CA GLN A 258 -10.14 2.30 -12.48
C GLN A 258 -10.99 3.47 -12.98
N ILE A 259 -11.86 4.02 -12.13
CA ILE A 259 -12.82 5.04 -12.57
C ILE A 259 -12.26 6.45 -12.53
N PHE A 260 -11.01 6.64 -12.07
CA PHE A 260 -10.27 7.91 -12.17
C PHE A 260 -9.48 8.03 -13.48
N ASN A 261 -9.53 7.00 -14.32
CA ASN A 261 -8.82 6.92 -15.58
C ASN A 261 -9.80 6.76 -16.74
N LYS A 262 -9.48 7.40 -17.87
CA LYS A 262 -10.32 7.37 -19.08
C LYS A 262 -9.97 6.24 -20.05
N ASP A 263 -8.94 5.47 -19.72
CA ASP A 263 -8.51 4.30 -20.46
C ASP A 263 -9.32 3.05 -20.09
N ASP A 264 -9.22 2.03 -20.93
CA ASP A 264 -9.81 0.68 -20.73
C ASP A 264 -8.72 -0.33 -20.31
N LYS A 265 -7.66 0.12 -19.63
CA LYS A 265 -6.60 -0.80 -19.22
C LYS A 265 -7.16 -1.76 -18.16
N PRO A 266 -6.87 -3.07 -18.26
CA PRO A 266 -7.23 -4.02 -17.22
C PRO A 266 -6.74 -3.56 -15.85
N ARG A 267 -7.63 -3.56 -14.86
CA ARG A 267 -7.32 -3.19 -13.47
C ARG A 267 -7.45 -4.39 -12.55
N TYR A 268 -6.78 -4.29 -11.41
CA TYR A 268 -6.94 -5.18 -10.26
C TYR A 268 -6.57 -6.65 -10.50
N GLY A 269 -5.78 -6.95 -11.53
CA GLY A 269 -5.13 -8.26 -11.69
C GLY A 269 -4.08 -8.51 -10.60
N THR A 270 -3.72 -9.78 -10.35
CA THR A 270 -2.73 -10.16 -9.35
C THR A 270 -1.40 -9.40 -9.54
N VAL A 271 -0.80 -8.97 -8.43
CA VAL A 271 0.51 -8.32 -8.39
C VAL A 271 1.44 -9.13 -7.51
N LYS A 272 2.67 -9.35 -7.97
CA LYS A 272 3.78 -9.84 -7.15
C LYS A 272 4.77 -8.72 -6.96
N ALA A 273 4.87 -8.22 -5.73
CA ALA A 273 5.81 -7.17 -5.38
C ALA A 273 6.30 -7.33 -3.94
N SER A 274 7.51 -6.85 -3.66
CA SER A 274 8.05 -6.78 -2.31
C SER A 274 9.09 -5.67 -2.18
N ILE A 275 9.29 -5.18 -0.96
CA ILE A 275 10.46 -4.35 -0.63
C ILE A 275 11.68 -5.27 -0.52
N SER A 276 12.63 -5.11 -1.44
CA SER A 276 13.84 -5.95 -1.53
C SER A 276 15.01 -5.40 -0.73
N LYS A 277 15.06 -4.08 -0.53
CA LYS A 277 15.99 -3.40 0.39
C LYS A 277 15.30 -2.23 1.06
N ILE A 278 15.59 -2.01 2.34
CA ILE A 278 15.14 -0.82 3.06
C ILE A 278 16.28 -0.24 3.91
N HIS A 279 16.43 1.07 3.89
CA HIS A 279 17.31 1.82 4.77
C HIS A 279 16.49 2.92 5.43
N ALA A 280 16.36 2.82 6.74
CA ALA A 280 15.59 3.75 7.56
C ALA A 280 16.44 4.25 8.73
N ASN A 281 16.55 5.56 8.87
CA ASN A 281 17.27 6.20 9.96
C ASN A 281 16.63 7.54 10.36
N TYR A 282 16.83 7.93 11.62
CA TYR A 282 16.58 9.30 12.03
C TYR A 282 17.76 10.18 11.62
N ASN A 283 17.50 11.30 10.95
CA ASN A 283 18.49 12.32 10.66
C ASN A 283 18.29 13.51 11.59
N ALA A 284 19.21 13.70 12.55
CA ALA A 284 19.10 14.75 13.57
C ALA A 284 19.13 16.16 12.99
N SER A 285 19.95 16.42 11.96
CA SER A 285 20.04 17.74 11.32
C SER A 285 18.76 18.14 10.60
N LYS A 286 18.02 17.15 10.08
CA LYS A 286 16.73 17.36 9.41
C LYS A 286 15.52 17.20 10.32
N ALA A 287 15.72 16.70 11.55
CA ALA A 287 14.66 16.26 12.45
C ALA A 287 13.61 15.37 11.74
N ALA A 288 14.08 14.42 10.92
CA ALA A 288 13.22 13.62 10.06
C ALA A 288 13.60 12.14 10.07
N ILE A 289 12.58 11.29 9.94
CA ILE A 289 12.77 9.89 9.54
C ILE A 289 13.08 9.89 8.04
N ILE A 290 14.22 9.35 7.66
CA ILE A 290 14.63 9.17 6.27
C ILE A 290 14.45 7.70 5.93
N VAL A 291 13.69 7.42 4.88
CA VAL A 291 13.50 6.05 4.38
C VAL A 291 13.86 6.02 2.91
N SER A 292 14.67 5.05 2.53
CA SER A 292 15.02 4.77 1.14
C SER A 292 15.11 3.27 0.93
N GLY A 293 15.13 2.82 -0.31
CA GLY A 293 15.23 1.40 -0.56
C GLY A 293 14.98 1.01 -2.00
N LYS A 294 14.82 -0.29 -2.17
CA LYS A 294 14.48 -0.93 -3.44
C LYS A 294 13.27 -1.84 -3.28
N PHE A 295 12.54 -2.04 -4.37
CA PHE A 295 11.46 -3.00 -4.49
C PHE A 295 11.63 -3.86 -5.74
N THR A 296 10.97 -5.02 -5.74
CA THR A 296 10.70 -5.79 -6.96
C THR A 296 9.21 -5.73 -7.25
N SER A 297 8.83 -5.70 -8.53
CA SER A 297 7.44 -5.85 -8.92
C SER A 297 7.31 -6.35 -10.35
N ASP A 298 6.33 -7.22 -10.59
CA ASP A 298 5.88 -7.60 -11.93
C ASP A 298 4.93 -6.56 -12.57
N THR A 299 4.51 -5.56 -11.81
CA THR A 299 3.63 -4.48 -12.23
C THR A 299 4.31 -3.14 -11.98
N LYS A 300 4.17 -2.18 -12.90
CA LYS A 300 4.77 -0.86 -12.72
C LYS A 300 4.25 -0.20 -11.44
N VAL A 301 5.17 0.30 -10.61
CA VAL A 301 4.86 1.13 -9.42
C VAL A 301 4.89 2.61 -9.83
N ASN A 302 3.81 3.35 -9.58
CA ASN A 302 3.75 4.79 -9.87
C ASN A 302 4.23 5.63 -8.68
N SER A 303 3.74 5.28 -7.49
CA SER A 303 4.05 5.98 -6.24
C SER A 303 4.35 4.97 -5.13
N VAL A 304 5.11 5.41 -4.13
CA VAL A 304 5.28 4.72 -2.85
C VAL A 304 4.65 5.61 -1.79
N VAL A 305 3.76 5.04 -1.00
CA VAL A 305 3.06 5.74 0.08
C VAL A 305 3.46 5.17 1.42
N TYR A 306 3.55 6.04 2.41
CA TYR A 306 4.08 5.73 3.73
C TYR A 306 3.05 6.11 4.77
N TYR A 307 2.72 5.19 5.66
CA TYR A 307 1.82 5.43 6.79
C TYR A 307 2.63 5.23 8.05
N ASN A 308 2.74 6.28 8.88
CA ASN A 308 3.30 6.18 10.21
C ASN A 308 2.14 6.08 11.19
N ASP A 309 1.88 4.86 11.66
CA ASP A 309 0.67 4.48 12.36
C ASP A 309 0.97 4.17 13.84
N PRO A 310 0.68 5.11 14.76
CA PRO A 310 0.81 4.87 16.20
C PRO A 310 -0.28 3.97 16.77
N ASN A 311 0.13 2.96 17.54
CA ASN A 311 -0.80 2.22 18.39
C ASN A 311 -1.13 3.02 19.67
N VAL A 312 -1.91 4.08 19.52
CA VAL A 312 -2.41 4.95 20.59
C VAL A 312 -3.90 4.71 20.78
N ASN A 313 -4.40 4.87 22.01
CA ASN A 313 -5.80 4.63 22.39
C ASN A 313 -6.31 3.21 22.09
N ASN A 314 -5.39 2.24 22.03
CA ASN A 314 -5.69 0.85 21.70
C ASN A 314 -6.45 0.73 20.36
N GLU A 315 -6.11 1.61 19.42
CA GLU A 315 -6.62 1.53 18.05
C GLU A 315 -6.29 0.17 17.44
N GLY A 316 -5.16 -0.44 17.81
CA GLY A 316 -4.75 -1.77 17.37
C GLY A 316 -3.56 -1.71 16.44
N ILE A 317 -3.32 -2.81 15.72
CA ILE A 317 -2.36 -2.92 14.61
C ILE A 317 -3.07 -3.61 13.44
N GLY A 318 -2.69 -3.29 12.21
CA GLY A 318 -3.29 -3.89 11.00
C GLY A 318 -4.43 -3.08 10.36
N VAL A 319 -5.39 -3.79 9.72
CA VAL A 319 -6.43 -3.20 8.85
C VAL A 319 -7.53 -2.53 9.67
N ASN A 320 -7.97 -1.33 9.27
CA ASN A 320 -8.99 -0.51 9.97
C ASN A 320 -8.56 -0.09 11.38
N HIS A 321 -7.25 -0.05 11.62
CA HIS A 321 -6.60 0.41 12.84
C HIS A 321 -5.63 1.56 12.52
N ASP A 322 -5.89 2.29 11.43
CA ASP A 322 -5.03 3.30 10.80
C ASP A 322 -5.69 4.68 10.66
N TYR A 323 -6.75 4.98 11.41
CA TYR A 323 -7.38 6.31 11.48
C TYR A 323 -6.39 7.37 11.91
N ASN A 324 -5.48 7.06 12.81
CA ASN A 324 -4.50 8.02 13.30
C ASN A 324 -3.18 8.01 12.50
N ALA A 325 -3.09 7.26 11.41
CA ALA A 325 -1.86 7.10 10.64
C ALA A 325 -1.54 8.33 9.80
N THR A 326 -0.44 9.03 10.11
CA THR A 326 0.00 10.19 9.32
C THR A 326 0.76 9.74 8.08
N THR A 327 0.46 10.33 6.92
CA THR A 327 0.94 9.79 5.63
C THR A 327 1.83 10.71 4.79
N TRP A 328 2.65 10.08 3.96
CA TRP A 328 3.49 10.70 2.94
C TRP A 328 3.42 9.93 1.62
N GLU A 329 3.74 10.64 0.54
CA GLU A 329 3.91 10.07 -0.80
C GLU A 329 5.32 10.40 -1.33
N SER A 330 5.92 9.46 -2.06
CA SER A 330 7.01 9.73 -2.99
C SER A 330 6.72 9.07 -4.34
N LYS A 331 7.31 9.58 -5.42
CA LYS A 331 7.31 8.87 -6.71
C LYS A 331 8.36 7.77 -6.70
N ALA A 332 8.11 6.69 -7.41
CA ALA A 332 9.15 5.70 -7.69
C ALA A 332 10.33 6.38 -8.44
N ILE A 333 11.54 6.04 -8.04
CA ILE A 333 12.79 6.52 -8.63
C ILE A 333 13.30 5.44 -9.59
N GLY A 334 13.39 5.78 -10.88
CA GLY A 334 13.74 4.79 -11.89
C GLY A 334 12.69 3.68 -11.95
N THR A 335 13.15 2.43 -11.92
CA THR A 335 12.27 1.25 -12.05
C THR A 335 12.01 0.54 -10.72
N ASP A 336 12.85 0.75 -9.71
CA ASP A 336 12.91 -0.14 -8.54
C ASP A 336 13.20 0.57 -7.21
N SER A 337 13.35 1.90 -7.17
CA SER A 337 13.90 2.61 -6.01
C SER A 337 12.93 3.64 -5.44
N PHE A 338 13.12 4.01 -4.17
CA PHE A 338 12.31 5.05 -3.51
C PHE A 338 13.10 5.81 -2.45
N TYR A 339 12.62 7.01 -2.12
CA TYR A 339 13.17 7.89 -1.10
C TYR A 339 12.07 8.77 -0.52
N VAL A 340 12.05 8.97 0.80
CA VAL A 340 11.16 9.92 1.47
C VAL A 340 11.84 10.49 2.71
N GLU A 341 11.53 11.76 2.98
CA GLU A 341 11.86 12.44 4.23
C GLU A 341 10.56 12.76 4.96
N MET A 342 10.44 12.29 6.19
CA MET A 342 9.24 12.45 7.01
C MET A 342 9.62 13.22 8.29
N PRO A 343 9.47 14.55 8.31
CA PRO A 343 9.77 15.36 9.49
C PRO A 343 8.95 14.88 10.68
N ILE A 344 9.59 14.61 11.81
CA ILE A 344 8.87 14.06 12.97
C ILE A 344 7.93 15.09 13.58
N ALA A 345 8.14 16.39 13.33
CA ALA A 345 7.24 17.46 13.75
C ALA A 345 5.80 17.25 13.25
N GLU A 346 5.62 16.58 12.11
CA GLU A 346 4.32 16.31 11.50
C GLU A 346 3.56 15.15 12.15
N LEU A 347 4.23 14.32 12.96
CA LEU A 347 3.62 13.21 13.70
C LEU A 347 3.03 13.73 15.01
N LYS A 348 1.75 13.48 15.27
CA LYS A 348 1.11 13.95 16.50
C LYS A 348 1.65 13.27 17.75
N TYR A 349 1.72 11.94 17.71
CA TYR A 349 2.21 11.12 18.81
C TYR A 349 3.72 10.86 18.66
N LYS A 350 4.44 10.86 19.77
CA LYS A 350 5.89 10.62 19.85
C LYS A 350 6.25 9.98 21.20
N ASP A 351 5.27 9.33 21.80
CA ASP A 351 5.42 8.61 23.06
C ASP A 351 5.98 7.21 22.79
N GLY A 352 6.26 6.45 23.85
CA GLY A 352 6.79 5.09 23.74
C GLY A 352 5.81 4.06 23.19
N ASN A 353 4.69 4.47 22.59
CA ASN A 353 3.78 3.53 21.96
C ASN A 353 4.40 2.93 20.70
N PRO A 354 4.12 1.65 20.38
CA PRO A 354 4.55 1.04 19.14
C PRO A 354 4.01 1.77 17.92
N TYR A 355 4.83 1.82 16.87
CA TYR A 355 4.49 2.35 15.55
C TYR A 355 4.63 1.28 14.48
N GLU A 356 3.68 1.27 13.54
CA GLU A 356 3.81 0.60 12.25
C GLU A 356 4.18 1.64 11.18
N LEU A 357 5.38 1.53 10.59
CA LEU A 357 5.68 2.15 9.30
C LEU A 357 5.20 1.20 8.20
N LYS A 358 4.07 1.52 7.57
CA LYS A 358 3.55 0.78 6.42
C LYS A 358 4.08 1.43 5.14
N VAL A 359 4.99 0.75 4.45
CA VAL A 359 5.48 1.14 3.12
C VAL A 359 4.62 0.43 2.09
N LYS A 360 3.83 1.17 1.32
CA LYS A 360 2.92 0.61 0.32
C LYS A 360 3.32 1.02 -1.09
N LEU A 361 3.39 0.05 -2.00
CA LEU A 361 3.65 0.27 -3.42
C LEU A 361 2.32 0.43 -4.15
N VAL A 362 2.14 1.55 -4.84
CA VAL A 362 0.93 1.87 -5.61
C VAL A 362 1.14 1.50 -7.07
N HIS A 363 0.49 0.42 -7.50
CA HIS A 363 0.68 -0.21 -8.81
C HIS A 363 -0.21 0.42 -9.89
N ASP A 364 0.28 0.46 -11.13
CA ASP A 364 -0.42 1.08 -12.27
C ASP A 364 -1.75 0.39 -12.62
N ASN A 365 -1.95 -0.86 -12.17
CA ASN A 365 -3.21 -1.58 -12.31
C ASN A 365 -4.24 -1.28 -11.21
N GLY A 366 -3.93 -0.37 -10.28
CA GLY A 366 -4.84 0.04 -9.20
C GLY A 366 -4.73 -0.76 -7.90
N ASN A 367 -3.88 -1.79 -7.83
CA ASN A 367 -3.60 -2.49 -6.58
C ASN A 367 -2.55 -1.76 -5.74
N VAL A 368 -2.58 -2.03 -4.43
CA VAL A 368 -1.59 -1.55 -3.46
C VAL A 368 -1.05 -2.75 -2.70
N THR A 369 0.27 -2.91 -2.65
CA THR A 369 0.92 -3.96 -1.84
C THR A 369 1.64 -3.34 -0.67
N GLU A 370 1.56 -3.96 0.50
CA GLU A 370 2.05 -3.39 1.76
C GLU A 370 3.22 -4.19 2.35
N THR A 371 4.15 -3.50 2.97
CA THR A 371 5.17 -4.08 3.86
C THR A 371 5.24 -3.25 5.12
N ILE A 372 5.15 -3.90 6.28
CA ILE A 372 5.08 -3.27 7.59
C ILE A 372 6.43 -3.37 8.31
N TYR A 373 6.87 -2.27 8.89
CA TYR A 373 8.07 -2.18 9.71
C TYR A 373 7.76 -1.55 11.06
N ASN A 374 8.12 -2.23 12.14
CA ASN A 374 7.83 -1.75 13.48
C ASN A 374 8.94 -0.83 14.00
N TYR A 375 8.56 0.24 14.68
CA TYR A 375 9.48 1.11 15.44
C TYR A 375 8.79 1.73 16.65
N GLU A 376 9.54 2.50 17.43
CA GLU A 376 9.03 3.20 18.61
C GLU A 376 9.75 4.55 18.76
N PHE A 377 9.18 5.47 19.53
CA PHE A 377 9.90 6.67 19.98
C PHE A 377 10.47 6.45 21.38
N VAL A 378 11.75 6.80 21.57
CA VAL A 378 12.41 6.84 22.87
C VAL A 378 12.87 8.26 23.12
N ASN A 379 12.35 8.89 24.19
CA ASN A 379 12.61 10.29 24.51
C ASN A 379 12.35 11.25 23.32
N GLY A 380 11.27 10.99 22.57
CA GLY A 380 10.89 11.80 21.41
C GLY A 380 11.71 11.57 20.14
N ILE A 381 12.64 10.61 20.13
CA ILE A 381 13.45 10.23 18.97
C ILE A 381 13.04 8.86 18.44
N PRO A 382 12.77 8.69 17.13
CA PRO A 382 12.37 7.40 16.58
C PRO A 382 13.54 6.43 16.51
N VAL A 383 13.33 5.20 16.98
CA VAL A 383 14.32 4.12 17.01
C VAL A 383 13.98 3.07 15.95
N LEU A 384 14.68 3.12 14.82
CA LEU A 384 14.40 2.31 13.62
C LEU A 384 15.42 1.16 13.53
N LYS A 385 14.98 -0.09 13.73
CA LYS A 385 15.87 -1.28 13.80
C LYS A 385 15.64 -2.31 12.68
N PHE A 386 15.03 -1.89 11.58
CA PHE A 386 14.60 -2.78 10.50
C PHE A 386 15.32 -2.55 9.16
N SER A 387 16.37 -1.73 9.14
CA SER A 387 17.15 -1.51 7.92
C SER A 387 17.82 -2.80 7.46
N SER A 388 17.75 -3.04 6.15
CA SER A 388 18.61 -3.98 5.44
C SER A 388 20.09 -3.64 5.64
N ARG A 389 20.93 -4.65 5.47
CA ARG A 389 22.39 -4.52 5.44
C ARG A 389 22.89 -4.78 4.03
N ASP A 390 23.93 -4.05 3.63
CA ASP A 390 24.57 -4.27 2.34
C ASP A 390 25.49 -5.48 2.45
N GLU A 391 24.96 -6.64 2.04
CA GLU A 391 25.73 -7.88 2.01
C GLU A 391 26.90 -7.81 1.03
N LEU A 392 28.00 -8.48 1.42
CA LEU A 392 29.11 -8.79 0.55
C LEU A 392 28.62 -9.63 -0.64
N SER A 393 29.21 -9.39 -1.82
CA SER A 393 28.92 -10.21 -2.99
C SER A 393 29.28 -11.67 -2.73
N LYS A 394 28.32 -12.57 -2.97
CA LYS A 394 28.49 -14.03 -2.85
C LYS A 394 29.23 -14.65 -4.04
N THR A 395 29.70 -13.85 -5.01
CA THR A 395 30.47 -14.35 -6.15
C THR A 395 31.71 -15.13 -5.68
N GLY A 396 31.79 -16.40 -6.06
CA GLY A 396 32.89 -17.29 -5.69
C GLY A 396 32.75 -17.95 -4.31
N TRP A 397 31.69 -17.65 -3.56
CA TRP A 397 31.42 -18.32 -2.29
C TRP A 397 31.08 -19.79 -2.52
N ASN A 398 31.42 -20.64 -1.56
CA ASN A 398 31.09 -22.07 -1.58
C ASN A 398 30.69 -22.56 -0.19
N VAL A 399 29.72 -23.46 -0.12
CA VAL A 399 29.51 -24.26 1.10
C VAL A 399 30.48 -25.43 1.07
N ILE A 400 31.48 -25.41 1.94
CA ILE A 400 32.59 -26.39 1.94
C ILE A 400 32.37 -27.56 2.88
N ASN A 401 31.44 -27.43 3.83
CA ASN A 401 31.05 -28.50 4.75
C ASN A 401 29.57 -28.35 5.10
N VAL A 402 28.87 -29.47 5.23
CA VAL A 402 27.48 -29.55 5.71
C VAL A 402 27.30 -30.84 6.52
N SER A 403 26.57 -30.79 7.64
CA SER A 403 26.34 -31.97 8.49
C SER A 403 25.34 -32.95 7.88
N SER A 404 24.30 -32.42 7.23
CA SER A 404 23.28 -33.19 6.51
C SER A 404 22.58 -32.30 5.47
N GLN A 405 22.07 -32.89 4.40
CA GLN A 405 21.25 -32.18 3.43
C GLN A 405 20.28 -33.15 2.75
N GLU A 406 19.08 -32.69 2.48
CA GLU A 406 18.11 -33.43 1.68
C GLU A 406 18.41 -33.23 0.19
N THR A 407 18.54 -34.33 -0.54
CA THR A 407 18.78 -34.31 -2.00
C THR A 407 18.05 -35.41 -2.76
N SER A 408 17.31 -36.28 -2.06
CA SER A 408 16.59 -37.40 -2.68
C SER A 408 15.15 -37.01 -2.97
N ASP A 409 14.44 -36.52 -1.96
CA ASP A 409 13.00 -36.26 -2.06
C ASP A 409 12.70 -34.79 -2.43
N GLU A 410 13.64 -33.88 -2.19
CA GLU A 410 13.59 -32.49 -2.65
C GLU A 410 15.00 -31.92 -2.93
N ASP A 411 15.06 -30.76 -3.61
CA ASP A 411 16.31 -30.02 -3.82
C ASP A 411 16.65 -29.18 -2.58
N GLY A 412 17.02 -29.84 -1.48
CA GLY A 412 17.41 -29.24 -0.20
C GLY A 412 18.92 -29.06 -0.02
N LYS A 413 19.69 -29.01 -1.12
CA LYS A 413 21.15 -28.96 -1.09
C LYS A 413 21.68 -27.67 -0.44
N SER A 414 22.84 -27.78 0.18
CA SER A 414 23.51 -26.66 0.85
C SER A 414 23.88 -25.50 -0.08
N ALA A 415 24.06 -25.73 -1.38
CA ALA A 415 24.35 -24.65 -2.34
C ALA A 415 23.22 -23.60 -2.42
N ASN A 416 21.98 -23.97 -2.07
CA ASN A 416 20.85 -23.06 -2.03
C ASN A 416 21.01 -21.96 -0.97
N LEU A 417 21.88 -22.13 0.03
CA LEU A 417 22.14 -21.14 1.08
C LEU A 417 22.77 -19.83 0.58
N ILE A 418 23.36 -19.85 -0.63
CA ILE A 418 24.19 -18.75 -1.15
C ILE A 418 23.90 -18.46 -2.63
N ASP A 419 22.75 -18.90 -3.14
CA ASP A 419 22.40 -18.76 -4.56
C ASP A 419 21.69 -17.44 -4.89
N GLY A 420 21.27 -16.68 -3.87
CA GLY A 420 20.57 -15.41 -4.02
C GLY A 420 19.07 -15.55 -4.32
N VAL A 421 18.50 -16.75 -4.21
CA VAL A 421 17.12 -17.07 -4.57
C VAL A 421 16.33 -17.45 -3.32
N ILE A 422 15.54 -16.51 -2.81
CA ILE A 422 14.79 -16.67 -1.53
C ILE A 422 13.76 -17.83 -1.50
N ASN A 423 13.46 -18.44 -2.65
CA ASN A 423 12.51 -19.54 -2.78
C ASN A 423 13.18 -20.92 -2.89
N THR A 424 14.50 -20.98 -3.03
CA THR A 424 15.28 -22.21 -2.79
C THR A 424 15.71 -22.21 -1.32
N TYR A 425 16.05 -23.38 -0.79
CA TYR A 425 16.49 -23.51 0.60
C TYR A 425 17.35 -24.73 0.79
N TRP A 426 18.28 -24.65 1.75
CA TRP A 426 18.86 -25.86 2.33
C TRP A 426 17.86 -26.48 3.30
N HIS A 427 17.80 -27.81 3.30
CA HIS A 427 17.04 -28.58 4.27
C HIS A 427 17.92 -29.71 4.80
N SER A 428 17.96 -29.92 6.12
CA SER A 428 18.62 -31.08 6.71
C SER A 428 17.96 -32.38 6.22
N GLN A 429 18.72 -33.45 6.04
CA GLN A 429 18.18 -34.71 5.50
C GLN A 429 16.99 -35.25 6.31
N TYR A 430 15.88 -35.52 5.63
CA TYR A 430 14.70 -36.17 6.22
C TYR A 430 14.34 -37.49 5.53
N SER A 431 14.72 -37.66 4.26
CA SER A 431 14.56 -38.91 3.53
C SER A 431 15.71 -39.85 3.88
N GLY A 432 15.41 -41.14 4.05
CA GLY A 432 16.40 -42.14 4.49
C GLY A 432 16.72 -42.03 5.98
N THR A 433 17.99 -41.77 6.32
CA THR A 433 18.41 -41.64 7.73
C THR A 433 18.22 -40.20 8.20
N THR A 434 17.10 -39.98 8.90
CA THR A 434 16.77 -38.68 9.51
C THR A 434 17.93 -38.14 10.35
N ALA A 435 18.46 -36.99 9.93
CA ALA A 435 19.45 -36.28 10.70
C ALA A 435 18.78 -35.54 11.88
N THR A 436 19.49 -35.41 13.00
CA THR A 436 19.02 -34.68 14.18
C THR A 436 19.96 -33.53 14.53
N TYR A 437 19.44 -32.52 15.24
CA TYR A 437 20.24 -31.43 15.77
C TYR A 437 21.44 -31.91 16.63
N PRO A 438 22.56 -31.15 16.65
CA PRO A 438 22.78 -29.90 15.91
C PRO A 438 23.09 -30.12 14.43
N HIS A 439 22.55 -29.24 13.57
CA HIS A 439 22.92 -29.18 12.15
C HIS A 439 23.94 -28.07 11.92
N SER A 440 24.86 -28.25 10.98
CA SER A 440 25.84 -27.20 10.67
C SER A 440 26.26 -27.17 9.21
N PHE A 441 26.70 -25.99 8.78
CA PHE A 441 27.36 -25.80 7.49
C PHE A 441 28.44 -24.72 7.61
N THR A 442 29.43 -24.77 6.70
CA THR A 442 30.54 -23.80 6.64
C THR A 442 30.61 -23.18 5.25
N VAL A 443 30.64 -21.87 5.20
CA VAL A 443 30.76 -21.09 3.97
C VAL A 443 32.19 -20.54 3.85
N ASP A 444 32.86 -20.79 2.73
CA ASP A 444 34.07 -20.07 2.29
C ASP A 444 33.64 -18.86 1.46
N MET A 445 33.95 -17.65 1.91
CA MET A 445 33.67 -16.39 1.20
C MET A 445 34.71 -16.06 0.11
N ALA A 446 35.54 -17.04 -0.28
CA ALA A 446 36.66 -16.99 -1.22
C ALA A 446 37.87 -16.16 -0.77
N ALA A 447 37.66 -15.08 -0.02
CA ALA A 447 38.72 -14.22 0.50
C ALA A 447 38.39 -13.73 1.92
N ALA A 448 39.43 -13.42 2.70
CA ALA A 448 39.25 -12.75 3.97
C ALA A 448 38.72 -11.33 3.75
N LYS A 449 37.64 -10.97 4.44
CA LYS A 449 36.96 -9.67 4.38
C LYS A 449 36.70 -9.16 5.79
N GLN A 450 36.63 -7.84 5.94
CA GLN A 450 36.07 -7.25 7.15
C GLN A 450 34.56 -7.49 7.14
N VAL A 451 34.05 -8.11 8.21
CA VAL A 451 32.66 -8.46 8.41
C VAL A 451 32.19 -7.90 9.74
N THR A 452 31.05 -7.24 9.74
CA THR A 452 30.38 -6.69 10.92
C THR A 452 29.21 -7.55 11.38
N GLY A 453 28.68 -8.43 10.53
CA GLY A 453 27.59 -9.32 10.88
C GLY A 453 27.30 -10.40 9.84
N ILE A 454 26.41 -11.31 10.22
CA ILE A 454 25.90 -12.38 9.35
C ILE A 454 24.41 -12.14 9.13
N SER A 455 23.95 -12.30 7.89
CA SER A 455 22.53 -12.32 7.55
C SER A 455 22.05 -13.76 7.43
N ILE A 456 20.85 -14.03 7.92
CA ILE A 456 20.22 -15.35 7.86
C ILE A 456 18.76 -15.19 7.49
N THR A 457 18.31 -15.89 6.46
CA THR A 457 16.91 -15.93 6.05
C THR A 457 16.34 -17.32 6.25
N GLN A 458 15.25 -17.41 7.03
CA GLN A 458 14.49 -18.64 7.22
C GLN A 458 13.90 -19.13 5.88
N ARG A 459 13.56 -20.42 5.80
CA ARG A 459 12.71 -20.94 4.72
C ARG A 459 11.41 -20.15 4.64
N ASN A 460 11.00 -19.73 3.44
CA ASN A 460 9.73 -19.05 3.25
C ASN A 460 8.56 -19.94 3.74
N GLY A 461 7.64 -19.36 4.52
CA GLY A 461 6.55 -20.10 5.17
C GLY A 461 6.91 -20.73 6.51
N LEU A 462 8.15 -20.53 7.00
CA LEU A 462 8.59 -20.80 8.38
C LEU A 462 8.50 -22.26 8.85
N GLN A 463 8.41 -23.21 7.92
CA GLN A 463 8.54 -24.63 8.27
C GLN A 463 10.00 -24.98 8.54
N ARG A 464 10.26 -25.73 9.62
CA ARG A 464 11.62 -26.08 10.09
C ARG A 464 12.50 -24.85 10.37
N ALA A 465 11.86 -23.75 10.75
CA ALA A 465 12.51 -22.50 11.10
C ALA A 465 13.51 -22.72 12.25
N VAL A 466 14.78 -22.39 12.02
CA VAL A 466 15.85 -22.48 13.03
C VAL A 466 15.57 -21.47 14.14
N LYS A 467 15.73 -21.89 15.40
CA LYS A 467 15.55 -21.04 16.58
C LYS A 467 16.89 -20.70 17.21
N ASP A 468 17.49 -21.64 17.93
CA ASP A 468 18.77 -21.42 18.61
C ASP A 468 19.92 -21.78 17.67
N LEU A 469 20.94 -20.93 17.58
CA LEU A 469 22.14 -21.20 16.77
C LEU A 469 23.42 -20.67 17.41
N GLU A 470 24.56 -21.11 16.89
CA GLU A 470 25.87 -20.52 17.16
C GLU A 470 26.57 -20.17 15.86
N ILE A 471 27.25 -19.03 15.86
CA ILE A 471 28.06 -18.57 14.73
C ILE A 471 29.52 -18.71 15.13
N LEU A 472 30.32 -19.32 14.26
CA LEU A 472 31.76 -19.35 14.37
C LEU A 472 32.38 -18.74 13.12
N TYR A 473 33.60 -18.23 13.24
CA TYR A 473 34.34 -17.66 12.12
C TYR A 473 35.81 -18.07 12.13
N SER A 474 36.45 -18.00 10.97
CA SER A 474 37.85 -18.39 10.76
C SER A 474 38.45 -17.65 9.57
N THR A 475 39.78 -17.51 9.57
CA THR A 475 40.56 -17.05 8.40
C THR A 475 41.20 -18.19 7.63
N ASP A 476 41.34 -19.38 8.23
CA ASP A 476 42.07 -20.53 7.67
C ASP A 476 41.19 -21.76 7.41
N GLY A 477 39.92 -21.73 7.82
CA GLY A 477 38.94 -22.80 7.58
C GLY A 477 39.11 -24.01 8.50
N THR A 478 40.03 -23.94 9.46
CA THR A 478 40.37 -25.05 10.37
C THR A 478 40.23 -24.62 11.83
N ASN A 479 40.76 -23.45 12.19
CA ASN A 479 40.66 -22.88 13.53
C ASN A 479 39.48 -21.92 13.59
N PHE A 480 38.40 -22.34 14.25
CA PHE A 480 37.18 -21.55 14.40
C PHE A 480 37.08 -20.90 15.78
N VAL A 481 36.73 -19.61 15.78
CA VAL A 481 36.43 -18.83 16.98
C VAL A 481 34.92 -18.61 17.05
N SER A 482 34.33 -18.78 18.24
CA SER A 482 32.90 -18.51 18.44
C SER A 482 32.63 -17.01 18.44
N ALA A 483 31.65 -16.59 17.64
CA ALA A 483 31.06 -15.25 17.70
C ALA A 483 29.90 -15.16 18.71
N GLY A 484 29.49 -16.28 19.30
CA GLY A 484 28.41 -16.37 20.27
C GLY A 484 27.23 -17.23 19.82
N SER A 485 26.31 -17.46 20.75
CA SER A 485 25.01 -18.09 20.48
C SER A 485 23.92 -17.04 20.34
N PHE A 486 22.99 -17.29 19.43
CA PHE A 486 21.93 -16.36 19.05
C PHE A 486 20.59 -17.09 18.94
N VAL A 487 19.50 -16.34 19.07
CA VAL A 487 18.14 -16.80 18.85
C VAL A 487 17.59 -16.04 17.66
N LEU A 488 17.29 -16.74 16.57
CA LEU A 488 16.55 -16.17 15.45
C LEU A 488 15.10 -15.99 15.84
N ALA A 489 14.45 -14.94 15.34
CA ALA A 489 13.01 -14.79 15.41
C ALA A 489 12.30 -15.71 14.41
N ASN A 490 11.06 -16.11 14.71
CA ASN A 490 10.24 -16.90 13.79
C ASN A 490 9.52 -16.00 12.77
N VAL A 491 10.28 -15.38 11.86
CA VAL A 491 9.79 -14.39 10.89
C VAL A 491 10.33 -14.66 9.49
N ASN A 492 9.56 -14.30 8.46
CA ASN A 492 10.02 -14.35 7.06
C ASN A 492 10.99 -13.19 6.78
N GLY A 493 11.85 -13.36 5.77
CA GLY A 493 12.84 -12.37 5.38
C GLY A 493 14.18 -12.48 6.13
N ALA A 494 15.12 -11.63 5.75
CA ALA A 494 16.47 -11.64 6.30
C ALA A 494 16.50 -11.09 7.74
N GLN A 495 17.23 -11.79 8.60
CA GLN A 495 17.58 -11.36 9.95
C GLN A 495 19.07 -11.07 10.02
N TYR A 496 19.43 -10.02 10.75
CA TYR A 496 20.79 -9.50 10.79
C TYR A 496 21.38 -9.68 12.19
N ILE A 497 22.40 -10.55 12.30
CA ILE A 497 23.13 -10.78 13.55
C ILE A 497 24.43 -9.99 13.49
N ASN A 498 24.53 -8.91 14.28
CA ASN A 498 25.76 -8.14 14.38
C ASN A 498 26.78 -8.90 15.24
N LEU A 499 28.04 -8.87 14.81
CA LEU A 499 29.17 -9.27 15.64
C LEU A 499 29.47 -8.18 16.69
N PRO A 500 30.07 -8.52 17.84
CA PRO A 500 30.42 -7.53 18.87
C PRO A 500 31.38 -6.43 18.39
N SER A 501 32.22 -6.74 17.40
CA SER A 501 33.10 -5.81 16.70
C SER A 501 33.43 -6.36 15.31
N PRO A 502 33.83 -5.50 14.34
CA PRO A 502 34.24 -5.96 13.01
C PRO A 502 35.37 -7.00 13.09
N GLN A 503 35.19 -8.13 12.40
CA GLN A 503 36.15 -9.23 12.35
C GLN A 503 36.65 -9.45 10.93
N THR A 504 37.91 -9.88 10.79
CA THR A 504 38.44 -10.38 9.51
C THR A 504 38.05 -11.85 9.37
N ILE A 505 37.16 -12.16 8.44
CA ILE A 505 36.57 -13.48 8.24
C ILE A 505 36.79 -13.92 6.80
N ARG A 506 37.23 -15.17 6.58
CA ARG A 506 37.12 -15.85 5.28
C ARG A 506 36.05 -16.94 5.32
N TYR A 507 35.97 -17.66 6.43
CA TYR A 507 35.04 -18.75 6.64
C TYR A 507 34.11 -18.43 7.80
N TYR A 508 32.83 -18.68 7.65
CA TYR A 508 31.91 -18.72 8.79
C TYR A 508 31.17 -20.04 8.82
N LYS A 509 30.88 -20.50 10.04
CA LYS A 509 30.15 -21.73 10.30
C LYS A 509 28.92 -21.39 11.14
N ILE A 510 27.77 -21.88 10.69
CA ILE A 510 26.53 -21.80 11.46
C ILE A 510 26.25 -23.19 12.02
N ILE A 511 25.99 -23.25 13.32
CA ILE A 511 25.53 -24.45 14.01
C ILE A 511 24.11 -24.18 14.49
N ALA A 512 23.12 -24.66 13.76
CA ALA A 512 21.72 -24.65 14.19
C ALA A 512 21.55 -25.70 15.32
N LYS A 513 20.95 -25.29 16.43
CA LYS A 513 20.81 -26.09 17.67
C LYS A 513 19.38 -26.56 17.93
N SER A 514 18.38 -25.83 17.43
CA SER A 514 16.97 -26.17 17.59
C SER A 514 16.09 -25.53 16.50
N SER A 515 14.83 -25.97 16.42
CA SER A 515 13.78 -25.42 15.57
C SER A 515 12.62 -24.86 16.40
N TYR A 516 11.82 -23.97 15.81
CA TYR A 516 10.60 -23.45 16.42
C TYR A 516 9.45 -24.46 16.48
N ASP A 517 9.40 -25.42 15.57
CA ASP A 517 8.34 -26.43 15.49
C ASP A 517 8.67 -27.73 16.25
N GLY A 518 9.82 -27.76 16.95
CA GLY A 518 10.26 -28.90 17.76
C GLY A 518 10.66 -30.14 16.96
N GLN A 519 10.69 -30.05 15.62
CA GLN A 519 11.10 -31.15 14.75
C GLN A 519 12.63 -31.25 14.65
N PRO A 520 13.19 -32.43 14.33
CA PRO A 520 14.64 -32.62 14.27
C PRO A 520 15.31 -31.93 13.08
N PHE A 521 14.58 -31.22 12.23
CA PHE A 521 15.05 -30.68 10.96
C PHE A 521 15.34 -29.17 11.02
N ALA A 522 16.23 -28.70 10.14
CA ALA A 522 16.54 -27.29 9.91
C ALA A 522 16.33 -26.94 8.44
N ALA A 523 15.76 -25.77 8.15
CA ALA A 523 15.73 -25.21 6.81
C ALA A 523 15.99 -23.70 6.78
N LEU A 524 16.85 -23.26 5.87
CA LEU A 524 17.22 -21.85 5.66
C LEU A 524 17.26 -21.55 4.17
N SER A 525 16.71 -20.40 3.76
CA SER A 525 16.71 -19.99 2.35
C SER A 525 18.07 -19.44 1.95
N GLU A 526 18.59 -18.46 2.70
CA GLU A 526 19.78 -17.70 2.31
C GLU A 526 20.59 -17.31 3.55
N VAL A 527 21.92 -17.26 3.42
CA VAL A 527 22.86 -16.69 4.40
C VAL A 527 23.85 -15.77 3.72
N GLY A 528 24.31 -14.75 4.43
CA GLY A 528 25.26 -13.76 3.92
C GLY A 528 26.11 -13.15 5.04
N ALA A 529 26.97 -12.21 4.65
CA ALA A 529 27.80 -11.44 5.57
C ALA A 529 27.83 -9.98 5.12
N TYR A 530 27.92 -9.04 6.05
CA TYR A 530 27.92 -7.59 5.78
C TYR A 530 28.88 -6.82 6.67
#